data_AF-A0A6P0VXR7-F1
#
_entry.id   AF-A0A6P0VXR7-F1
#
_cell.length_a   1.000
_cell.length_b   1.000
_cell.length_c   1.000
_cell.angle_alpha   90.00
_cell.angle_beta   90.00
_cell.angle_gamma   90.00
#
_symmetry.space_group_name_H-M   'P 1'
#
loop_
_entity.id
_entity.type
_entity.pdbx_description
1 polymer ?
#
loop_
_entity_poly.entity_id
_entity_poly.type
_entity_poly.pdbx_seq_one_letter_code
_entity_poly.pdbx_strand_id
1 'polypeptide(L)'
;MRTQWKQSLAKGAGLLAVLTIVQSFTLSKSASAQCVPTNFTSNWLQQQEQLGGHTIARHVGKSDRQLVERLINAPRISAASTYPDLTTATNNIQAALRANANTLNSWVSSAAVGEKRAVNYTAGAVVGRVATRPPSLSNINDSRRLRAVMKKTANGDCLLLTSYPAK
;
A
#
# COMPACT_ATOMS: atom_id res chain seq x y z
N MET A 1 79.39 -0.66 54.02
CA MET A 1 78.76 -1.97 54.33
C MET A 1 77.32 -1.72 54.75
N ARG A 2 76.36 -2.46 54.15
CA ARG A 2 75.08 -2.99 54.68
C ARG A 2 74.42 -2.21 55.85
N THR A 3 73.13 -1.87 55.88
CA THR A 3 71.93 -2.51 55.31
C THR A 3 70.68 -1.68 55.65
N GLN A 4 69.69 -1.72 54.73
CA GLN A 4 68.23 -1.92 54.89
C GLN A 4 67.47 -1.45 56.15
N TRP A 5 66.20 -1.02 56.18
CA TRP A 5 65.08 -0.62 55.28
C TRP A 5 63.85 -0.42 56.21
N LYS A 6 62.90 0.47 55.87
CA LYS A 6 61.42 0.30 55.94
C LYS A 6 60.76 1.67 55.64
N GLN A 7 60.23 1.85 54.43
CA GLN A 7 58.82 1.71 54.04
C GLN A 7 57.89 2.79 54.64
N SER A 8 57.31 3.63 53.78
CA SER A 8 55.87 3.84 53.79
C SER A 8 55.37 4.28 52.42
N LEU A 9 54.36 3.57 51.93
CA LEU A 9 53.64 3.75 50.68
C LEU A 9 52.53 4.78 50.90
N ALA A 10 52.47 5.82 50.08
CA ALA A 10 51.26 6.62 49.89
C ALA A 10 50.78 6.44 48.45
N LYS A 11 49.70 5.66 48.29
CA LYS A 11 49.00 5.43 47.02
C LYS A 11 48.08 6.64 46.77
N GLY A 12 48.48 7.52 45.86
CA GLY A 12 47.57 8.51 45.27
C GLY A 12 46.78 7.86 44.15
N ALA A 13 45.53 7.49 44.42
CA ALA A 13 44.60 6.96 43.45
C ALA A 13 44.20 8.06 42.44
N GLY A 14 44.62 7.91 41.19
CA GLY A 14 44.07 8.67 40.08
C GLY A 14 42.63 8.27 39.84
N LEU A 15 41.69 9.17 40.13
CA LEU A 15 40.29 9.08 39.72
C LEU A 15 40.22 9.19 38.19
N LEU A 16 40.29 8.06 37.50
CA LEU A 16 39.78 7.93 36.14
C LEU A 16 38.25 7.99 36.22
N ALA A 17 37.70 9.19 36.07
CA ALA A 17 36.28 9.37 35.82
C ALA A 17 35.96 8.79 34.44
N VAL A 18 35.60 7.51 34.40
CA VAL A 18 35.03 6.88 33.21
C VAL A 18 33.64 7.47 33.05
N LEU A 19 33.55 8.54 32.26
CA LEU A 19 32.30 9.15 31.84
C LEU A 19 31.62 8.16 30.88
N THR A 20 30.90 7.17 31.42
CA THR A 20 30.01 6.34 30.61
C THR A 20 28.86 7.22 30.15
N ILE A 21 29.02 7.85 28.99
CA ILE A 21 27.91 8.49 28.29
C ILE A 21 26.99 7.35 27.88
N VAL A 22 25.99 7.07 28.71
CA VAL A 22 24.86 6.23 28.32
C VAL A 22 24.09 7.06 27.29
N GLN A 23 24.52 6.99 26.04
CA GLN A 23 23.74 7.53 24.92
C GLN A 23 22.52 6.63 24.80
N SER A 24 21.44 7.06 25.46
CA SER A 24 20.12 6.47 25.29
C SER A 24 19.68 6.72 23.84
N PHE A 25 20.05 5.81 22.94
CA PHE A 25 19.48 5.76 21.61
C PHE A 25 18.03 5.29 21.76
N THR A 26 17.12 6.25 21.94
CA THR A 26 15.70 5.99 21.72
C THR A 26 15.53 5.79 20.22
N LEU A 27 15.61 4.54 19.77
CA LEU A 27 15.12 4.12 18.47
C LEU A 27 13.62 4.41 18.45
N SER A 28 13.26 5.63 18.06
CA SER A 28 11.89 5.97 17.69
C SER A 28 11.58 5.13 16.46
N LYS A 29 10.93 3.99 16.69
CA LYS A 29 10.37 3.16 15.62
C LYS A 29 9.38 4.07 14.90
N SER A 30 9.81 4.67 13.79
CA SER A 30 8.92 5.33 12.85
C SER A 30 7.76 4.35 12.66
N ALA A 31 6.53 4.79 12.96
CA ALA A 31 5.35 3.99 12.70
C ALA A 31 5.49 3.52 11.26
N SER A 32 5.72 2.22 11.08
CA SER A 32 6.00 1.65 9.77
C SER A 32 4.85 2.08 8.88
N ALA A 33 5.14 2.84 7.82
CA ALA A 33 4.16 3.29 6.87
C ALA A 33 3.28 2.10 6.47
N GLN A 34 2.07 2.02 7.01
CA GLN A 34 1.19 0.88 6.82
C GLN A 34 0.27 1.21 5.66
N CYS A 35 0.58 0.63 4.50
CA CYS A 35 -0.17 0.85 3.27
C CYS A 35 -1.55 0.18 3.31
N VAL A 36 -1.60 -1.03 3.89
CA VAL A 36 -2.81 -1.84 4.00
C VAL A 36 -3.33 -1.85 5.44
N PRO A 37 -4.53 -1.31 5.72
CA PRO A 37 -5.11 -1.32 7.06
C PRO A 37 -5.25 -2.75 7.60
N THR A 38 -5.03 -2.93 8.91
CA THR A 38 -5.31 -4.21 9.58
C THR A 38 -6.81 -4.51 9.60
N ASN A 39 -7.63 -3.47 9.76
CA ASN A 39 -9.08 -3.51 9.67
C ASN A 39 -9.57 -2.44 8.71
N PHE A 40 -10.52 -2.81 7.85
CA PHE A 40 -11.20 -1.88 6.95
C PHE A 40 -12.52 -1.46 7.57
N THR A 41 -12.80 -0.16 7.59
CA THR A 41 -14.14 0.34 7.92
C THR A 41 -15.14 -0.04 6.83
N SER A 42 -16.43 -0.08 7.17
CA SER A 42 -17.50 -0.43 6.22
C SER A 42 -17.61 0.54 5.04
N ASN A 43 -17.21 1.80 5.24
CA ASN A 43 -17.19 2.85 4.22
C ASN A 43 -15.78 3.14 3.67
N TRP A 44 -14.81 2.24 3.88
CA TRP A 44 -13.42 2.50 3.55
C TRP A 44 -13.23 2.87 2.07
N LEU A 45 -13.90 2.18 1.13
CA LEU A 45 -13.74 2.46 -0.29
C LEU A 45 -14.26 3.86 -0.67
N GLN A 46 -15.35 4.30 -0.05
CA GLN A 46 -15.91 5.64 -0.21
C GLN A 46 -14.94 6.70 0.34
N GLN A 47 -14.31 6.44 1.48
CA GLN A 47 -13.28 7.33 2.04
C GLN A 47 -12.09 7.45 1.09
N GLN A 48 -11.64 6.35 0.48
CA GLN A 48 -10.57 6.41 -0.54
C GLN A 48 -10.98 7.25 -1.74
N GLU A 49 -12.23 7.16 -2.19
CA GLU A 49 -12.76 8.01 -3.26
C GLU A 49 -12.72 9.50 -2.88
N GLN A 50 -13.14 9.84 -1.66
CA GLN A 50 -13.11 11.22 -1.14
C GLN A 50 -11.68 11.78 -1.02
N LEU A 51 -10.70 10.93 -0.74
CA LEU A 51 -9.28 11.28 -0.68
C LEU A 51 -8.61 11.39 -2.07
N GLY A 52 -9.40 11.39 -3.15
CA GLY A 52 -8.92 11.52 -4.52
C GLY A 52 -8.65 10.19 -5.24
N GLY A 53 -9.15 9.09 -4.68
CA GLY A 53 -9.36 7.85 -5.42
C GLY A 53 -10.45 8.02 -6.48
N HIS A 54 -10.55 7.05 -7.38
CA HIS A 54 -11.51 7.09 -8.49
C HIS A 54 -11.95 5.68 -8.92
N THR A 55 -12.07 4.77 -7.95
CA THR A 55 -12.56 3.40 -8.16
C THR A 55 -14.06 3.40 -8.39
N ILE A 56 -14.82 4.03 -7.47
CA ILE A 56 -16.28 3.98 -7.51
C ILE A 56 -16.79 4.69 -8.76
N ALA A 57 -16.33 5.93 -8.99
CA ALA A 57 -16.77 6.77 -10.08
C ALA A 57 -16.54 6.12 -11.45
N ARG A 58 -15.45 5.35 -11.62
CA ARG A 58 -15.01 4.87 -12.93
C ARG A 58 -15.24 3.38 -13.17
N HIS A 59 -15.42 2.59 -12.12
CA HIS A 59 -15.31 1.13 -12.20
C HIS A 59 -16.36 0.38 -11.37
N VAL A 60 -17.40 1.04 -10.85
CA VAL A 60 -18.49 0.38 -10.13
C VAL A 60 -19.82 0.67 -10.82
N GLY A 61 -20.62 -0.39 -11.02
CA GLY A 61 -21.99 -0.31 -11.52
C GLY A 61 -22.13 0.26 -12.93
N LYS A 62 -21.13 0.08 -13.81
CA LYS A 62 -21.24 0.50 -15.22
C LYS A 62 -22.00 -0.55 -16.03
N SER A 63 -22.82 -0.10 -16.97
CA SER A 63 -23.44 -0.99 -17.95
C SER A 63 -22.44 -1.39 -19.03
N ASP A 64 -22.69 -2.51 -19.69
CA ASP A 64 -21.89 -2.97 -20.84
C ASP A 64 -21.80 -1.89 -21.94
N ARG A 65 -22.89 -1.17 -22.20
CA ARG A 65 -22.91 -0.04 -23.13
C ARG A 65 -21.95 1.07 -22.70
N GLN A 66 -21.94 1.44 -21.43
CA GLN A 66 -21.02 2.45 -20.90
C GLN A 66 -19.55 2.01 -21.00
N LEU A 67 -19.26 0.71 -20.88
CA LEU A 67 -17.90 0.20 -21.09
C LEU A 67 -17.46 0.35 -22.55
N VAL A 68 -18.34 0.02 -23.51
CA VAL A 68 -18.07 0.18 -24.95
C VAL A 68 -17.92 1.67 -25.31
N GLU A 69 -18.82 2.53 -24.83
CA GLU A 69 -18.74 3.99 -25.03
C GLU A 69 -17.42 4.56 -24.48
N ARG A 70 -16.95 4.09 -23.32
CA ARG A 70 -15.65 4.51 -22.78
C ARG A 70 -14.50 4.12 -23.70
N LEU A 71 -14.53 2.95 -24.34
CA LEU A 71 -13.51 2.53 -25.31
C LEU A 71 -13.55 3.38 -26.59
N ILE A 72 -14.73 3.83 -27.01
CA ILE A 72 -14.89 4.74 -28.15
C ILE A 72 -14.30 6.11 -27.80
N ASN A 73 -14.70 6.68 -26.66
CA ASN A 73 -14.35 8.03 -26.25
C ASN A 73 -12.90 8.17 -25.74
N ALA A 74 -12.27 7.07 -25.31
CA ALA A 74 -10.89 7.06 -24.87
C ALA A 74 -10.03 6.15 -25.76
N PRO A 75 -9.55 6.64 -26.93
CA PRO A 75 -8.81 5.82 -27.90
C PRO A 75 -7.53 5.19 -27.32
N ARG A 76 -6.95 5.80 -26.28
CA ARG A 76 -5.70 5.35 -25.65
C ARG A 76 -5.85 4.16 -24.70
N ILE A 77 -7.05 3.83 -24.24
CA ILE A 77 -7.24 2.67 -23.35
C ILE A 77 -7.56 1.42 -24.17
N SER A 78 -7.02 0.28 -23.74
CA SER A 78 -7.22 -1.03 -24.38
C SER A 78 -8.36 -1.86 -23.75
N ALA A 79 -8.90 -1.39 -22.63
CA ALA A 79 -9.95 -2.05 -21.86
C ALA A 79 -10.76 -1.04 -21.04
N ALA A 80 -12.03 -1.35 -20.82
CA ALA A 80 -12.89 -0.71 -19.83
C ALA A 80 -13.55 -1.81 -19.00
N SER A 81 -13.68 -1.62 -17.69
CA SER A 81 -14.18 -2.66 -16.81
C SER A 81 -14.93 -2.11 -15.61
N THR A 82 -15.77 -2.97 -15.03
CA THR A 82 -16.63 -2.62 -13.91
C THR A 82 -16.85 -3.80 -12.98
N TYR A 83 -16.79 -3.52 -11.67
CA TYR A 83 -17.46 -4.32 -10.66
C TYR A 83 -18.99 -4.16 -10.83
N PRO A 84 -19.79 -5.19 -10.51
CA PRO A 84 -21.24 -5.10 -10.64
C PRO A 84 -21.83 -4.08 -9.65
N ASP A 85 -21.28 -4.01 -8.44
CA ASP A 85 -21.78 -3.16 -7.36
C ASP A 85 -20.68 -2.81 -6.35
N LEU A 86 -20.99 -1.91 -5.42
CA LEU A 86 -20.07 -1.38 -4.43
C LEU A 86 -19.60 -2.44 -3.42
N THR A 87 -20.48 -3.37 -3.05
CA THR A 87 -20.19 -4.44 -2.08
C THR A 87 -19.19 -5.43 -2.68
N THR A 88 -19.44 -5.87 -3.93
CA THR A 88 -18.54 -6.74 -4.69
C THR A 88 -17.17 -6.09 -4.89
N ALA A 89 -17.13 -4.80 -5.24
CA ALA A 89 -15.89 -4.03 -5.35
C ALA A 89 -15.14 -4.02 -4.01
N THR A 90 -15.81 -3.59 -2.93
CA THR A 90 -15.21 -3.44 -1.60
C THR A 90 -14.61 -4.76 -1.12
N ASN A 91 -15.38 -5.85 -1.14
CA ASN A 91 -14.92 -7.15 -0.63
C ASN A 91 -13.71 -7.68 -1.40
N ASN A 92 -13.74 -7.62 -2.73
CA ASN A 92 -12.65 -8.15 -3.56
C ASN A 92 -11.40 -7.28 -3.50
N ILE A 93 -11.55 -5.95 -3.43
CA ILE A 93 -10.42 -5.02 -3.26
C ILE A 93 -9.75 -5.28 -1.91
N GLN A 94 -10.52 -5.39 -0.82
CA GLN A 94 -9.94 -5.67 0.49
C GLN A 94 -9.23 -7.03 0.50
N ALA A 95 -9.79 -8.06 -0.12
CA ALA A 95 -9.13 -9.36 -0.26
C ALA A 95 -7.80 -9.25 -1.02
N ALA A 96 -7.78 -8.51 -2.13
CA ALA A 96 -6.58 -8.27 -2.91
C ALA A 96 -5.51 -7.51 -2.12
N LEU A 97 -5.89 -6.49 -1.36
CA LEU A 97 -4.97 -5.71 -0.53
C LEU A 97 -4.42 -6.56 0.62
N ARG A 98 -5.25 -7.37 1.29
CA ARG A 98 -4.79 -8.31 2.33
C ARG A 98 -3.80 -9.32 1.75
N ALA A 99 -4.10 -9.91 0.59
CA ALA A 99 -3.22 -10.87 -0.08
C ALA A 99 -1.87 -10.26 -0.50
N ASN A 100 -1.82 -8.95 -0.72
CA ASN A 100 -0.61 -8.23 -1.13
C ASN A 100 -0.04 -7.30 -0.03
N ALA A 101 -0.46 -7.48 1.23
CA ALA A 101 -0.14 -6.55 2.32
C ALA A 101 1.37 -6.42 2.51
N ASN A 102 2.10 -7.54 2.56
CA ASN A 102 3.56 -7.54 2.72
C ASN A 102 4.27 -6.77 1.59
N THR A 103 3.86 -6.99 0.34
CA THR A 103 4.42 -6.28 -0.83
C THR A 103 4.16 -4.78 -0.76
N LEU A 104 2.94 -4.38 -0.41
CA LEU A 104 2.55 -2.97 -0.36
C LEU A 104 3.20 -2.23 0.82
N ASN A 105 3.23 -2.87 2.00
CA ASN A 105 3.83 -2.30 3.21
C ASN A 105 5.36 -2.17 3.06
N SER A 106 6.02 -3.16 2.44
CA SER A 106 7.45 -3.05 2.11
C SER A 106 7.72 -2.00 1.03
N TRP A 107 6.85 -1.85 0.04
CA TRP A 107 7.04 -0.85 -1.01
C TRP A 107 6.91 0.57 -0.46
N VAL A 108 5.87 0.85 0.35
CA VAL A 108 5.59 2.22 0.82
C VAL A 108 6.70 2.77 1.71
N SER A 109 7.48 1.92 2.41
CA SER A 109 8.57 2.39 3.27
C SER A 109 9.70 3.08 2.52
N SER A 110 9.93 2.74 1.25
CA SER A 110 11.00 3.33 0.42
C SER A 110 10.51 4.13 -0.78
N ALA A 111 9.23 4.04 -1.13
CA ALA A 111 8.67 4.74 -2.28
C ALA A 111 8.75 6.27 -2.14
N ALA A 112 8.83 6.98 -3.25
CA ALA A 112 8.70 8.44 -3.27
C ALA A 112 7.23 8.87 -3.04
N VAL A 113 7.02 10.08 -2.50
CA VAL A 113 5.66 10.65 -2.39
C VAL A 113 5.03 10.75 -3.78
N GLY A 114 3.79 10.28 -3.92
CA GLY A 114 3.06 10.26 -5.20
C GLY A 114 3.39 9.06 -6.10
N GLU A 115 4.41 8.27 -5.76
CA GLU A 115 4.72 7.03 -6.47
C GLU A 115 3.54 6.04 -6.37
N LYS A 116 3.36 5.24 -7.42
CA LYS A 116 2.24 4.30 -7.54
C LYS A 116 2.74 2.87 -7.58
N ARG A 117 2.04 1.96 -6.89
CA ARG A 117 2.25 0.52 -6.96
C ARG A 117 0.97 -0.18 -7.32
N ALA A 118 1.02 -0.95 -8.40
CA ALA A 118 -0.06 -1.85 -8.74
C ALA A 118 0.17 -3.24 -8.17
N VAL A 119 -0.91 -3.86 -7.73
CA VAL A 119 -0.97 -5.27 -7.34
C VAL A 119 -2.13 -5.93 -8.07
N ASN A 120 -1.95 -7.20 -8.42
CA ASN A 120 -2.98 -7.98 -9.07
C ASN A 120 -3.50 -9.04 -8.10
N TYR A 121 -4.73 -9.47 -8.29
CA TYR A 121 -5.35 -10.52 -7.51
C TYR A 121 -6.31 -11.32 -8.39
N THR A 122 -6.37 -12.63 -8.17
CA THR A 122 -7.34 -13.52 -8.82
C THR A 122 -8.25 -14.08 -7.74
N ALA A 123 -9.53 -13.75 -7.81
CA ALA A 123 -10.52 -14.16 -6.84
C ALA A 123 -11.03 -15.59 -7.08
N GLY A 124 -11.73 -16.11 -6.07
CA GLY A 124 -12.42 -17.40 -6.08
C GLY A 124 -13.69 -17.45 -6.96
N ALA A 125 -14.19 -16.30 -7.40
CA ALA A 125 -15.37 -16.15 -8.25
C ALA A 125 -15.21 -14.96 -9.22
N VAL A 126 -16.16 -14.79 -10.13
CA VAL A 126 -16.24 -13.60 -11.00
C VAL A 126 -16.38 -12.35 -10.14
N VAL A 127 -15.56 -11.34 -10.41
CA VAL A 127 -15.54 -10.05 -9.71
C VAL A 127 -16.16 -8.93 -10.52
N GLY A 128 -16.27 -9.11 -11.84
CA GLY A 128 -16.86 -8.11 -12.72
C GLY A 128 -16.61 -8.39 -14.19
N ARG A 129 -16.87 -7.38 -15.02
CA ARG A 129 -16.85 -7.49 -16.48
C ARG A 129 -15.79 -6.60 -17.10
N VAL A 130 -15.20 -7.05 -18.21
CA VAL A 130 -14.17 -6.32 -18.95
C VAL A 130 -14.52 -6.29 -20.43
N ALA A 131 -14.76 -5.08 -20.94
CA ALA A 131 -14.85 -4.79 -22.36
C ALA A 131 -13.45 -4.55 -22.95
N THR A 132 -13.20 -5.07 -24.15
CA THR A 132 -11.91 -4.93 -24.85
C THR A 132 -12.07 -4.37 -26.25
N ARG A 133 -10.98 -3.88 -26.85
CA ARG A 133 -10.99 -3.50 -28.26
C ARG A 133 -11.11 -4.73 -29.19
N PRO A 134 -11.74 -4.59 -30.37
CA PRO A 134 -12.47 -3.40 -30.84
C PRO A 134 -13.75 -3.15 -30.02
N PRO A 135 -14.21 -1.89 -29.84
CA PRO A 135 -15.38 -1.58 -29.02
C PRO A 135 -16.64 -2.27 -29.56
N SER A 136 -17.15 -3.26 -28.84
CA SER A 136 -18.35 -4.00 -29.22
C SER A 136 -18.98 -4.64 -27.98
N LEU A 137 -20.32 -4.75 -27.96
CA LEU A 137 -21.04 -5.48 -26.92
C LEU A 137 -20.71 -6.98 -26.93
N SER A 138 -20.24 -7.53 -28.05
CA SER A 138 -19.75 -8.92 -28.15
C SER A 138 -18.37 -9.12 -27.52
N ASN A 139 -17.63 -8.05 -27.25
CA ASN A 139 -16.24 -8.09 -26.77
C ASN A 139 -16.16 -7.78 -25.28
N ILE A 140 -17.06 -8.36 -24.50
CA ILE A 140 -17.18 -8.18 -23.06
C ILE A 140 -17.18 -9.55 -22.39
N ASN A 141 -16.26 -9.76 -21.46
CA ASN A 141 -16.11 -11.02 -20.77
C ASN A 141 -16.15 -10.82 -19.26
N ASP A 142 -16.67 -11.82 -18.55
CA ASP A 142 -16.53 -11.90 -17.11
C ASP A 142 -15.06 -12.11 -16.73
N SER A 143 -14.66 -11.56 -15.59
CA SER A 143 -13.32 -11.68 -15.07
C SER A 143 -13.33 -12.02 -13.59
N ARG A 144 -12.38 -12.87 -13.20
CA ARG A 144 -12.04 -13.18 -11.80
C ARG A 144 -10.82 -12.39 -11.32
N ARG A 145 -10.20 -11.62 -12.22
CA ARG A 145 -8.95 -10.90 -11.97
C ARG A 145 -9.28 -9.45 -11.68
N LEU A 146 -8.54 -8.86 -10.76
CA LEU A 146 -8.58 -7.42 -10.54
C LEU A 146 -7.18 -6.86 -10.34
N ARG A 147 -7.06 -5.56 -10.60
CA ARG A 147 -5.86 -4.78 -10.30
C ARG A 147 -6.24 -3.68 -9.32
N ALA A 148 -5.45 -3.51 -8.28
CA ALA A 148 -5.52 -2.37 -7.38
C ALA A 148 -4.24 -1.54 -7.53
N VAL A 149 -4.37 -0.22 -7.53
CA VAL A 149 -3.25 0.72 -7.66
C VAL A 149 -3.23 1.58 -6.41
N MET A 150 -2.20 1.41 -5.61
CA MET A 150 -1.92 2.24 -4.43
C MET A 150 -1.02 3.41 -4.82
N LYS A 151 -1.15 4.53 -4.13
CA LYS A 151 -0.31 5.73 -4.28
C LYS A 151 0.21 6.14 -2.90
N LYS A 152 1.51 6.36 -2.75
CA LYS A 152 2.07 6.89 -1.50
C LYS A 152 1.66 8.35 -1.33
N THR A 153 1.17 8.70 -0.14
CA THR A 153 0.76 10.08 0.18
C THR A 153 1.92 10.85 0.81
N ALA A 154 1.72 12.16 1.00
CA ALA A 154 2.67 13.00 1.72
C ALA A 154 2.80 12.63 3.21
N ASN A 155 1.76 12.03 3.79
CA ASN A 155 1.76 11.57 5.19
C ASN A 155 2.54 10.26 5.39
N GLY A 156 3.07 9.68 4.30
CA GLY A 156 3.79 8.41 4.32
C GLY A 156 2.89 7.18 4.26
N ASP A 157 1.56 7.34 4.35
CA ASP A 157 0.59 6.25 4.15
C ASP A 157 0.24 6.04 2.67
N CYS A 158 -0.79 5.23 2.41
CA CYS A 158 -1.27 4.93 1.06
C CYS A 158 -2.71 5.35 0.82
N LEU A 159 -2.95 5.85 -0.39
CA LEU A 159 -4.26 6.02 -1.00
C LEU A 159 -4.52 4.87 -2.01
N LEU A 160 -5.68 4.22 -1.96
CA LEU A 160 -6.17 3.45 -3.09
C LEU A 160 -6.56 4.41 -4.20
N LEU A 161 -5.65 4.60 -5.16
CA LEU A 161 -5.89 5.48 -6.27
C LEU A 161 -7.01 4.92 -7.15
N THR A 162 -6.92 3.65 -7.56
CA THR A 162 -8.00 3.01 -8.32
C THR A 162 -7.94 1.50 -8.19
N SER A 163 -9.06 0.83 -8.41
CA SER A 163 -9.11 -0.59 -8.68
C SER A 163 -10.17 -0.92 -9.73
N TYR A 164 -9.96 -1.99 -10.47
CA TYR A 164 -10.86 -2.43 -11.52
C TYR A 164 -10.66 -3.91 -11.85
N PRO A 165 -11.70 -4.62 -12.33
CA PRO A 165 -11.54 -5.94 -12.93
C PRO A 165 -10.57 -5.87 -14.11
N ALA A 166 -9.65 -6.83 -14.18
CA ALA A 166 -8.58 -6.89 -15.17
C ALA A 166 -8.84 -8.02 -16.17
N LYS A 167 -8.22 -7.96 -17.34
CA LYS A 167 -8.20 -9.10 -18.28
C LYS A 167 -7.42 -10.28 -17.70
#